data_AF-A0A5K1H6T1-F1
#
_entry.id   AF-A0A5K1H6T1-F1
#
_cell.length_a   1.000
_cell.length_b   1.000
_cell.length_c   1.000
_cell.angle_alpha   90.00
_cell.angle_beta   90.00
_cell.angle_gamma   90.00
#
_symmetry.space_group_name_H-M   'P 1'
#
loop_
_entity.id
_entity.type
_entity.pdbx_description
1 polymer ?
#
loop_
_entity_poly.entity_id
_entity_poly.type
_entity_poly.pdbx_seq_one_letter_code
_entity_poly.pdbx_strand_id
1 'polypeptide(L)'
;CDPSEASSCDAGCNGGLMTNAFQYAIKAGGLEREEDYPYTGTDHGTCKFDKNKIAASVSNFSVVSVDEDQIAANLVKNGPLA
;
A
#
# COMPACT_ATOMS: atom_id res chain seq x y z
N CYS A 1 8.91 -7.06 4.45
CA CYS A 1 7.82 -6.88 3.48
C CYS A 1 8.37 -7.34 2.16
N ASP A 2 8.64 -8.63 2.10
CA ASP A 2 9.10 -9.27 0.88
C ASP A 2 7.86 -9.58 0.03
N PRO A 3 7.78 -9.09 -1.22
CA PRO A 3 6.63 -9.37 -2.08
C PRO A 3 6.41 -10.86 -2.39
N SER A 4 7.43 -11.72 -2.25
CA SER A 4 7.29 -13.16 -2.49
C SER A 4 6.79 -13.95 -1.29
N GLU A 5 6.82 -13.38 -0.09
CA GLU A 5 6.48 -14.08 1.15
C GLU A 5 5.19 -13.53 1.76
N ALA A 6 4.17 -14.38 1.82
CA ALA A 6 2.89 -14.06 2.46
C ALA A 6 3.11 -13.72 3.95
N SER A 7 2.38 -12.71 4.43
CA SER A 7 2.43 -12.25 5.83
C SER A 7 3.82 -11.82 6.34
N SER A 8 4.73 -11.42 5.45
CA SER A 8 6.10 -11.01 5.83
C SER A 8 6.23 -9.65 6.51
N CYS A 9 5.12 -8.92 6.71
CA CYS A 9 5.09 -7.58 7.33
C CYS A 9 3.73 -7.20 7.93
N ASP A 10 2.66 -7.62 7.27
CA ASP A 10 1.28 -7.40 7.70
C ASP A 10 0.56 -8.74 7.79
N ALA A 11 -0.56 -8.79 8.50
CA ALA A 11 -1.27 -10.02 8.84
C ALA A 11 -2.62 -10.16 8.11
N GLY A 12 -2.72 -9.60 6.90
CA GLY A 12 -3.92 -9.67 6.07
C GLY A 12 -5.14 -9.08 6.78
N CYS A 13 -6.20 -9.87 6.93
CA CYS A 13 -7.42 -9.44 7.62
C CYS A 13 -7.22 -9.17 9.13
N ASN A 14 -6.08 -9.59 9.70
CA ASN A 14 -5.77 -9.41 11.12
C ASN A 14 -4.99 -8.11 11.42
N GLY A 15 -4.83 -7.24 10.41
CA GLY A 15 -4.24 -5.91 10.55
C GLY A 15 -2.84 -5.77 9.93
N GLY A 16 -2.37 -4.52 9.91
CA GLY A 16 -1.11 -4.12 9.29
C GLY A 16 -0.88 -2.62 9.40
N LEU A 17 0.25 -2.13 8.87
CA LEU A 17 0.62 -0.71 8.86
C LEU A 17 0.68 -0.17 7.42
N MET A 18 0.20 1.06 7.21
CA MET A 18 0.21 1.70 5.89
C MET A 18 1.64 1.86 5.32
N THR A 19 2.63 2.10 6.19
CA THR A 19 4.04 2.18 5.81
C THR A 19 4.58 0.87 5.25
N ASN A 20 4.14 -0.28 5.77
CA ASN A 20 4.48 -1.59 5.22
C ASN A 20 3.85 -1.80 3.84
N ALA A 21 2.61 -1.36 3.65
CA ALA A 21 1.93 -1.41 2.35
C ALA A 21 2.66 -0.55 1.29
N PHE A 22 3.09 0.67 1.62
CA PHE A 22 3.91 1.48 0.73
C PHE A 22 5.26 0.81 0.42
N GLN A 23 5.91 0.22 1.43
CA GLN A 23 7.17 -0.51 1.25
C GLN A 23 6.99 -1.72 0.32
N TYR A 24 5.88 -2.46 0.44
CA TYR A 24 5.52 -3.54 -0.48
C TYR A 24 5.34 -3.01 -1.90
N ALA A 25 4.54 -1.95 -2.10
CA ALA A 25 4.28 -1.38 -3.42
C ALA A 25 5.57 -0.96 -4.15
N ILE A 26 6.52 -0.35 -3.42
CA ILE A 26 7.84 -0.01 -3.96
C ILE A 26 8.61 -1.27 -4.41
N LYS A 27 8.63 -2.32 -3.58
CA LYS A 27 9.38 -3.57 -3.87
C LYS A 27 8.72 -4.44 -4.93
N ALA A 28 7.40 -4.48 -4.97
CA ALA A 28 6.62 -5.24 -5.95
C ALA A 28 6.67 -4.59 -7.35
N GLY A 29 7.01 -3.30 -7.40
CA GLY A 29 7.09 -2.50 -8.63
C GLY A 29 5.81 -1.71 -8.93
N GLY A 30 4.75 -1.90 -8.14
CA GLY A 30 3.51 -1.14 -8.23
C GLY A 30 2.28 -1.90 -7.73
N LEU A 31 1.12 -1.40 -8.12
CA LEU A 31 -0.22 -1.85 -7.74
C LEU A 31 -1.10 -2.01 -8.98
N GLU A 32 -2.01 -2.98 -8.94
CA GLU A 32 -3.03 -3.22 -9.97
C GLU A 32 -4.27 -2.36 -9.73
N ARG A 33 -5.18 -2.33 -10.71
CA ARG A 33 -6.50 -1.71 -10.54
C ARG A 33 -7.44 -2.62 -9.78
N GLU A 34 -8.43 -2.04 -9.11
CA GLU A 34 -9.51 -2.78 -8.43
C GLU A 34 -10.26 -3.71 -9.39
N GLU A 35 -10.46 -3.31 -10.65
CA GLU A 35 -11.12 -4.15 -11.66
C GLU A 35 -10.30 -5.41 -12.03
N ASP A 36 -8.97 -5.32 -11.94
CA ASP A 36 -8.04 -6.40 -12.26
C ASP A 36 -7.75 -7.31 -11.06
N TYR A 37 -7.79 -6.75 -9.84
CA TYR A 37 -7.62 -7.45 -8.58
C TYR A 37 -8.71 -7.03 -7.57
N PRO A 38 -9.94 -7.57 -7.70
CA PRO A 38 -11.06 -7.16 -6.86
C PRO A 38 -10.91 -7.58 -5.39
N TYR A 39 -11.34 -6.71 -4.48
CA TYR A 39 -11.39 -6.99 -3.06
C TYR A 39 -12.44 -8.07 -2.73
N THR A 40 -12.00 -9.15 -2.07
CA THR A 40 -12.86 -10.29 -1.70
C THR A 40 -13.29 -10.28 -0.24
N GLY A 41 -12.74 -9.39 0.60
CA GLY A 41 -13.06 -9.35 2.02
C GLY A 41 -12.49 -10.50 2.85
N THR A 42 -11.52 -11.27 2.34
CA THR A 42 -10.93 -12.41 3.04
C THR A 42 -9.48 -12.65 2.62
N ASP A 43 -8.67 -13.18 3.54
CA ASP A 43 -7.28 -13.60 3.32
C ASP A 43 -7.12 -15.12 3.14
N HIS A 44 -8.21 -15.88 2.97
CA HIS A 44 -8.18 -17.33 2.68
C HIS A 44 -7.61 -17.67 1.28
N GLY A 45 -7.16 -16.68 0.51
CA GLY A 45 -6.58 -16.85 -0.81
C GLY A 45 -5.06 -16.67 -0.83
N THR A 46 -4.43 -17.12 -1.92
CA THR A 46 -3.03 -16.80 -2.21
C THR A 46 -2.92 -15.49 -2.99
N CYS A 47 -1.74 -14.85 -2.94
CA CYS A 47 -1.47 -13.65 -3.72
C CYS A 47 -1.53 -13.95 -5.23
N LYS A 48 -2.34 -13.17 -5.97
CA LYS A 48 -2.52 -13.30 -7.42
C LYS A 48 -1.93 -12.12 -8.21
N PHE A 49 -0.97 -11.42 -7.62
CA PHE A 49 -0.39 -10.21 -8.21
C PHE A 49 0.21 -10.49 -9.60
N ASP A 50 -0.21 -9.72 -10.60
CA ASP A 50 0.30 -9.77 -11.97
C ASP A 50 1.08 -8.49 -12.31
N LYS A 51 2.39 -8.65 -12.49
CA LYS A 51 3.29 -7.54 -12.85
C LYS A 51 2.93 -6.86 -14.17
N ASN A 52 2.26 -7.56 -15.09
CA ASN A 52 1.85 -6.98 -16.37
C ASN A 52 0.62 -6.06 -16.25
N LYS A 53 -0.07 -6.09 -15.12
CA LYS A 53 -1.27 -5.30 -14.84
C LYS A 53 -1.03 -4.13 -13.89
N ILE A 54 0.24 -3.83 -13.59
CA ILE A 54 0.59 -2.67 -12.77
C ILE A 54 0.05 -1.40 -13.43
N ALA A 55 -0.79 -0.68 -12.70
CA ALA A 55 -1.42 0.56 -13.13
C ALA A 55 -0.87 1.79 -12.41
N ALA A 56 -0.30 1.62 -11.22
CA ALA A 56 0.34 2.69 -10.47
C ALA A 56 1.60 2.19 -9.75
N SER A 57 2.60 3.06 -9.61
CA SER A 57 3.86 2.75 -8.91
C SER A 57 4.16 3.81 -7.86
N VAL A 58 4.75 3.40 -6.74
CA VAL A 58 5.23 4.29 -5.69
C VAL A 58 6.74 4.33 -5.72
N SER A 59 7.33 5.52 -5.75
CA SER A 59 8.80 5.67 -5.72
C SER A 59 9.34 5.77 -4.29
N ASN A 60 8.63 6.48 -3.40
CA ASN A 60 8.98 6.63 -2.00
C ASN A 60 7.76 7.10 -1.19
N PHE A 61 7.87 7.06 0.14
CA PHE A 61 6.93 7.67 1.07
C PHE A 61 7.69 8.42 2.18
N SER A 62 6.99 9.34 2.84
CA SER A 62 7.50 10.09 3.99
C SER A 62 6.44 10.16 5.07
N VAL A 63 6.87 10.23 6.33
CA VAL A 63 5.96 10.39 7.46
C VAL A 63 5.84 11.88 7.79
N VAL A 64 4.61 12.34 7.96
CA VAL A 64 4.32 13.71 8.38
C VAL A 64 4.31 13.84 9.90
N SER A 65 4.44 15.06 10.40
CA SER A 65 4.26 15.33 11.83
C SER A 65 2.85 14.97 12.29
N VAL A 66 2.71 14.67 13.58
CA VAL A 66 1.40 14.48 14.25
C VAL A 66 0.70 15.80 14.58
N ASP A 67 1.36 16.93 14.29
CA ASP A 67 0.81 18.27 14.44
C ASP A 67 -0.24 18.56 13.36
N GLU A 68 -1.45 18.93 13.77
CA GLU A 68 -2.60 19.09 12.87
C GLU A 68 -2.41 20.21 11.84
N ASP A 69 -1.72 21.30 12.18
CA ASP A 69 -1.45 22.38 11.23
C ASP A 69 -0.48 21.90 10.13
N GLN A 70 0.51 21.08 10.51
CA GLN A 70 1.41 20.46 9.54
C GLN A 70 0.71 19.40 8.68
N ILE A 71 -0.23 18.64 9.24
CA ILE A 71 -1.05 17.69 8.48
C ILE A 71 -1.89 18.44 7.45
N ALA A 72 -2.59 19.51 7.85
CA ALA A 72 -3.40 20.32 6.95
C ALA A 72 -2.55 20.95 5.83
N ALA A 73 -1.38 21.48 6.17
CA ALA A 73 -0.46 22.05 5.18
C ALA A 73 0.03 21.00 4.18
N ASN A 74 0.37 19.78 4.63
CA ASN A 74 0.80 18.69 3.74
C ASN A 74 -0.34 18.15 2.88
N LEU A 75 -1.56 18.06 3.43
CA LEU A 75 -2.76 17.64 2.71
C LEU A 75 -3.04 18.57 1.53
N VAL A 76 -3.03 19.89 1.77
CA VAL A 76 -3.27 20.88 0.70
C VAL A 76 -2.15 20.84 -0.36
N LYS A 77 -0.90 20.66 0.08
CA LYS A 77 0.26 20.71 -0.81
C LYS A 77 0.43 19.46 -1.67
N ASN A 78 0.25 18.27 -1.08
CA ASN A 78 0.61 17.00 -1.71
C ASN A 78 -0.60 16.11 -2.02
N GLY A 79 -1.79 16.47 -1.55
CA GLY A 79 -3.00 15.67 -1.67
C GLY A 79 -3.25 14.76 -0.47
N PRO A 80 -4.19 13.80 -0.59
CA PRO A 80 -4.62 12.93 0.50
C PRO A 80 -3.47 12.22 1.22
N LEU A 81 -3.56 12.17 2.55
CA LEU A 81 -2.60 11.53 3.45
C LEU A 81 -3.25 10.30 4.09
N ALA A 82 -2.45 9.26 4.36
CA ALA A 82 -2.86 8.08 5.10
C ALA A 82 -2.58 8.23 6.59
#